data_AF-A0A3D0WXN2-F1
#
_entry.id   AF-A0A3D0WXN2-F1
#
_cell.length_a   1.000
_cell.length_b   1.000
_cell.length_c   1.000
_cell.angle_alpha   90.00
_cell.angle_beta   90.00
_cell.angle_gamma   90.00
#
_symmetry.space_group_name_H-M   'P 1'
#
loop_
_entity.id
_entity.type
_entity.pdbx_description
1 polymer ?
#
loop_
_entity_poly.entity_id
_entity_poly.type
_entity_poly.pdbx_seq_one_letter_code
_entity_poly.pdbx_strand_id
1 'polypeptide(L)'
;MNSSYHVSVCTARFQRKNRGSAPVRLGPYGIIEKTVKKRGPALKENKKPGRLWLLALYPASFALTALARADAGFAEWYAAGGPYTVLSRTVNRLTSLAPFSVAEAAVCAFLAAAVFFALRFAVRMVRRKGRRAATAGRFLLNVACLAGVVLFLFTLACGINYSRYPFARTCGLKVQPSSKAELTALCRSLAGDADRQRTGLKTDARSVMELDTDFPQTARTAQKALDALEADYPLLRSGYGAPKPVFFSRALSRCNVTGMFFPFTFEANVNTDVPDYTIPATMCHELTHLRG
;
A
#
# COMPACT_ATOMS: atom_id res chain seq x y z
N MET A 1 2.79 -69.60 -50.24
CA MET A 1 2.37 -70.35 -49.04
C MET A 1 1.11 -69.69 -48.49
N ASN A 2 0.00 -70.45 -48.50
CA ASN A 2 -1.34 -70.29 -47.89
C ASN A 2 -1.99 -68.89 -47.84
N SER A 3 -3.03 -68.57 -48.62
CA SER A 3 -4.41 -69.12 -48.70
C SER A 3 -5.38 -68.58 -47.63
N SER A 4 -6.53 -68.09 -48.12
CA SER A 4 -7.90 -68.26 -47.56
C SER A 4 -8.67 -67.07 -46.95
N TYR A 5 -9.64 -66.58 -47.74
CA TYR A 5 -11.08 -66.38 -47.47
C TYR A 5 -11.65 -65.30 -46.50
N HIS A 6 -12.36 -64.33 -47.11
CA HIS A 6 -13.79 -63.94 -46.95
C HIS A 6 -14.41 -63.41 -45.61
N VAL A 7 -15.06 -62.23 -45.74
CA VAL A 7 -16.41 -61.78 -45.25
C VAL A 7 -16.61 -60.98 -43.93
N SER A 8 -17.26 -59.81 -44.14
CA SER A 8 -18.27 -59.07 -43.34
C SER A 8 -17.98 -58.13 -42.15
N VAL A 9 -18.42 -56.89 -42.38
CA VAL A 9 -19.37 -56.06 -41.57
C VAL A 9 -18.98 -55.72 -40.13
N CYS A 10 -18.74 -54.42 -39.84
CA CYS A 10 -19.57 -53.65 -38.91
C CYS A 10 -19.18 -52.16 -38.80
N THR A 11 -20.21 -51.32 -38.95
CA THR A 11 -20.57 -50.14 -38.15
C THR A 11 -19.83 -48.78 -38.22
N ALA A 12 -20.66 -47.80 -38.62
CA ALA A 12 -20.85 -46.46 -38.04
C ALA A 12 -19.88 -45.32 -38.43
N ARG A 13 -20.19 -44.78 -39.61
CA ARG A 13 -20.10 -43.35 -39.98
C ARG A 13 -20.47 -42.39 -38.83
N PHE A 14 -19.51 -41.56 -38.46
CA PHE A 14 -19.53 -40.11 -38.66
C PHE A 14 -20.94 -39.49 -38.87
N GLN A 15 -21.47 -38.81 -37.84
CA GLN A 15 -22.40 -37.66 -37.88
C GLN A 15 -23.21 -37.60 -36.57
N ARG A 16 -22.95 -36.62 -35.70
CA ARG A 16 -24.00 -36.03 -34.84
C ARG A 16 -23.65 -34.60 -34.45
N LYS A 17 -24.01 -33.70 -35.36
CA LYS A 17 -24.20 -32.26 -35.17
C LYS A 17 -25.67 -32.05 -34.77
N ASN A 18 -25.93 -31.10 -33.87
CA ASN A 18 -27.23 -30.49 -33.55
C ASN A 18 -28.38 -31.42 -33.06
N ARG A 19 -28.58 -31.47 -31.74
CA ARG A 19 -29.89 -31.79 -31.13
C ARG A 19 -30.54 -30.50 -30.63
N GLY A 20 -31.72 -30.17 -31.18
CA GLY A 20 -32.51 -29.05 -30.70
C GLY A 20 -33.69 -28.68 -31.61
N SER A 21 -34.59 -29.62 -31.90
CA SER A 21 -35.87 -29.34 -32.56
C SER A 21 -36.99 -30.12 -31.84
N ALA A 22 -38.01 -29.37 -31.40
CA ALA A 22 -39.19 -29.90 -30.71
C ALA A 22 -40.09 -30.70 -31.68
N PRO A 23 -40.94 -31.63 -31.18
CA PRO A 23 -41.79 -32.45 -32.04
C PRO A 23 -42.93 -31.61 -32.63
N VAL A 24 -43.16 -31.80 -33.93
CA VAL A 24 -44.29 -31.20 -34.68
C VAL A 24 -45.46 -32.18 -34.60
N ARG A 25 -46.63 -31.73 -34.14
CA ARG A 25 -47.91 -32.47 -34.28
C ARG A 25 -48.65 -31.95 -35.51
N LEU A 26 -49.12 -32.86 -36.34
CA LEU A 26 -49.98 -32.60 -37.50
C LEU A 26 -51.45 -32.66 -37.06
N GLY A 27 -52.23 -31.61 -37.36
CA GLY A 27 -53.69 -31.63 -37.32
C GLY A 27 -54.29 -32.11 -38.65
N PRO A 28 -55.59 -32.49 -38.68
CA PRO A 28 -56.21 -33.20 -39.82
C PRO A 28 -56.44 -32.35 -41.08
N TYR A 29 -56.11 -31.06 -41.07
CA TYR A 29 -56.10 -30.21 -42.25
C TYR A 29 -54.77 -29.45 -42.26
N GLY A 30 -53.91 -29.75 -43.24
CA GLY A 30 -52.47 -29.44 -43.25
C GLY A 30 -52.07 -27.97 -43.24
N ILE A 31 -52.38 -27.23 -42.17
CA ILE A 31 -51.88 -25.89 -41.89
C ILE A 31 -50.76 -26.00 -40.86
N ILE A 32 -49.57 -25.53 -41.23
CA ILE A 32 -48.39 -25.48 -40.35
C ILE A 32 -48.57 -24.30 -39.38
N GLU A 33 -49.15 -24.53 -38.20
CA GLU A 33 -49.07 -23.57 -37.10
C GLU A 33 -47.66 -23.60 -36.47
N LYS A 34 -46.84 -22.61 -36.82
CA LYS A 34 -45.63 -22.30 -36.05
C LYS A 34 -46.05 -21.69 -34.72
N THR A 35 -46.14 -22.50 -33.67
CA THR A 35 -46.22 -21.99 -32.30
C THR A 35 -44.90 -21.30 -31.95
N VAL A 36 -44.85 -19.98 -32.16
CA VAL A 36 -43.77 -19.13 -31.68
C VAL A 36 -43.87 -19.08 -30.16
N LYS A 37 -43.13 -19.96 -29.48
CA LYS A 37 -42.92 -19.87 -28.04
C LYS A 37 -42.10 -18.61 -27.79
N LYS A 38 -42.76 -17.48 -27.52
CA LYS A 38 -42.13 -16.26 -27.00
C LYS A 38 -41.42 -16.65 -25.70
N ARG A 39 -40.11 -16.89 -25.76
CA ARG A 39 -39.26 -16.92 -24.56
C ARG A 39 -39.31 -15.51 -23.99
N GLY A 40 -40.07 -15.31 -22.92
CA GLY A 40 -40.00 -14.09 -22.12
C GLY A 40 -38.54 -13.81 -21.71
N PRO A 41 -38.16 -12.55 -21.52
CA PRO A 41 -36.80 -12.20 -21.15
C PRO A 41 -36.45 -12.93 -19.85
N ALA A 42 -35.47 -13.82 -19.91
CA ALA A 42 -34.88 -14.40 -18.70
C ALA A 42 -34.41 -13.24 -17.83
N LEU A 43 -35.08 -13.02 -16.70
CA LEU A 43 -34.61 -12.13 -15.65
C LEU A 43 -33.21 -12.61 -15.28
N LYS A 44 -32.19 -11.92 -15.78
CA LYS A 44 -30.83 -12.16 -15.35
C LYS A 44 -30.81 -11.85 -13.86
N GLU A 45 -30.75 -12.89 -13.03
CA GLU A 45 -30.41 -12.74 -11.62
C GLU A 45 -29.23 -11.79 -11.52
N ASN A 46 -29.44 -10.64 -10.89
CA ASN A 46 -28.37 -9.71 -10.55
C ASN A 46 -27.53 -10.40 -9.47
N LYS A 47 -26.63 -11.30 -9.88
CA LYS A 47 -25.62 -11.85 -8.98
C LYS A 47 -24.90 -10.68 -8.34
N LYS A 48 -25.03 -10.57 -7.01
CA LYS A 48 -24.35 -9.56 -6.20
C LYS A 48 -22.87 -9.56 -6.63
N PRO A 49 -22.27 -8.40 -6.95
CA PRO A 49 -20.88 -8.38 -7.33
C PRO A 49 -20.06 -8.98 -6.18
N GLY A 50 -19.29 -10.04 -6.47
CA GLY A 50 -18.56 -10.85 -5.47
C GLY A 50 -17.49 -10.11 -4.66
N ARG A 51 -17.39 -8.78 -4.80
CA ARG A 51 -16.50 -7.87 -4.07
C ARG A 51 -17.19 -7.09 -2.96
N LEU A 52 -18.51 -7.21 -2.79
CA LEU A 52 -19.27 -6.50 -1.76
C LEU A 52 -18.78 -6.79 -0.34
N TRP A 53 -18.23 -7.97 -0.09
CA TRP A 53 -17.65 -8.33 1.19
C TRP A 53 -16.47 -7.43 1.59
N LEU A 54 -15.77 -6.81 0.62
CA LEU A 54 -14.69 -5.85 0.91
C LEU A 54 -15.20 -4.60 1.64
N LEU A 55 -16.50 -4.27 1.56
CA LEU A 55 -17.06 -3.16 2.33
C LEU A 55 -17.09 -3.45 3.83
N ALA A 56 -16.99 -4.73 4.26
CA ALA A 56 -16.84 -5.09 5.67
C ALA A 56 -15.48 -4.65 6.26
N LEU A 57 -14.52 -4.25 5.41
CA LEU A 57 -13.24 -3.72 5.87
C LEU A 57 -13.39 -2.36 6.56
N TYR A 58 -14.42 -1.56 6.24
CA TYR A 58 -14.71 -0.31 6.94
C TYR A 58 -15.02 -0.54 8.43
N PRO A 59 -16.08 -1.29 8.79
CA PRO A 59 -16.37 -1.54 10.20
C PRO A 59 -15.23 -2.28 10.91
N ALA A 60 -14.50 -3.18 10.23
CA ALA A 60 -13.31 -3.79 10.81
C ALA A 60 -12.23 -2.76 11.16
N SER A 61 -11.93 -1.82 10.26
CA SER A 61 -10.95 -0.75 10.49
C SER A 61 -11.34 0.15 11.66
N PHE A 62 -12.62 0.56 11.71
CA PHE A 62 -13.12 1.39 12.80
C PHE A 62 -13.14 0.64 14.14
N ALA A 63 -13.52 -0.64 14.15
CA ALA A 63 -13.50 -1.46 15.35
C ALA A 63 -12.08 -1.64 15.90
N LEU A 64 -11.09 -1.95 15.04
CA LEU A 64 -9.69 -2.06 15.44
C LEU A 64 -9.14 -0.74 15.98
N THR A 65 -9.47 0.38 15.33
CA THR A 65 -9.04 1.71 15.78
C THR A 65 -9.68 2.07 17.11
N ALA A 66 -10.97 1.80 17.28
CA ALA A 66 -11.68 2.04 18.54
C ALA A 66 -11.11 1.18 19.67
N LEU A 67 -10.83 -0.09 19.41
CA LEU A 67 -10.18 -0.99 20.37
C LEU A 67 -8.81 -0.47 20.79
N ALA A 68 -7.97 -0.07 19.84
CA ALA A 68 -6.66 0.51 20.13
C ALA A 68 -6.74 1.79 20.95
N ARG A 69 -7.74 2.64 20.70
CA ARG A 69 -7.96 3.88 21.47
C ARG A 69 -8.51 3.64 22.86
N ALA A 70 -9.31 2.60 23.03
CA ALA A 70 -9.91 2.24 24.32
C ALA A 70 -8.89 1.54 25.24
N ASP A 71 -7.97 0.76 24.67
CA ASP A 71 -6.94 0.04 25.40
C ASP A 71 -5.57 0.21 24.73
N ALA A 72 -4.72 1.05 25.33
CA ALA A 72 -3.33 1.20 24.89
C ALA A 72 -2.51 -0.10 25.08
N GLY A 73 -2.93 -1.01 25.96
CA GLY A 73 -2.34 -2.34 26.10
C GLY A 73 -2.48 -3.19 24.83
N PHE A 74 -3.64 -3.14 24.17
CA PHE A 74 -3.84 -3.75 22.85
C PHE A 74 -2.88 -3.18 21.79
N ALA A 75 -2.76 -1.84 21.73
CA ALA A 75 -1.85 -1.19 20.78
C ALA A 75 -0.39 -1.57 21.04
N GLU A 76 0.03 -1.63 22.31
CA GLU A 76 1.36 -2.11 22.68
C GLU A 76 1.57 -3.58 22.35
N TRP A 77 0.65 -4.47 22.67
CA TRP A 77 0.77 -5.88 22.31
C TRP A 77 0.90 -6.07 20.79
N TYR A 78 0.09 -5.33 20.03
CA TYR A 78 0.10 -5.37 18.56
C TYR A 78 1.47 -4.97 18.00
N ALA A 79 2.06 -3.90 18.53
CA ALA A 79 3.31 -3.31 18.08
C ALA A 79 4.57 -4.01 18.64
N ALA A 80 4.58 -4.33 19.94
CA ALA A 80 5.74 -4.79 20.72
C ALA A 80 6.01 -6.31 20.60
N GLY A 81 5.89 -6.87 19.39
CA GLY A 81 6.15 -8.29 19.11
C GLY A 81 4.94 -9.04 18.57
N GLY A 82 3.79 -8.38 18.50
CA GLY A 82 2.59 -8.89 17.84
C GLY A 82 2.64 -8.83 16.31
N PRO A 83 1.47 -8.88 15.65
CA PRO A 83 1.36 -8.96 14.20
C PRO A 83 2.04 -7.81 13.44
N TYR A 84 2.08 -6.61 14.02
CA TYR A 84 2.73 -5.46 13.40
C TYR A 84 4.22 -5.69 13.15
N THR A 85 4.94 -6.28 14.11
CA THR A 85 6.38 -6.52 13.99
C THR A 85 6.67 -7.47 12.83
N VAL A 86 5.84 -8.51 12.65
CA VAL A 86 5.98 -9.46 11.54
C VAL A 86 5.66 -8.78 10.21
N LEU A 87 4.56 -8.03 10.16
CA LEU A 87 4.13 -7.32 8.96
C LEU A 87 5.20 -6.30 8.49
N SER A 88 5.58 -5.38 9.37
CA SER A 88 6.53 -4.30 9.08
C SER A 88 7.88 -4.84 8.65
N ARG A 89 8.47 -5.79 9.39
CA ARG A 89 9.77 -6.39 9.04
C ARG A 89 9.71 -7.19 7.74
N THR A 90 8.65 -7.96 7.51
CA THR A 90 8.54 -8.76 6.29
C THR A 90 8.41 -7.87 5.06
N VAL A 91 7.51 -6.89 5.11
CA VAL A 91 7.30 -5.98 3.99
C VAL A 91 8.55 -5.13 3.76
N ASN A 92 9.14 -4.55 4.81
CA ASN A 92 10.40 -3.79 4.68
C ASN A 92 11.53 -4.64 4.09
N ARG A 93 11.69 -5.90 4.51
CA ARG A 93 12.72 -6.80 3.93
C ARG A 93 12.51 -7.02 2.44
N LEU A 94 11.26 -7.26 2.03
CA LEU A 94 10.91 -7.45 0.61
C LEU A 94 11.17 -6.18 -0.20
N THR A 95 10.75 -5.02 0.31
CA THR A 95 10.92 -3.75 -0.39
C THR A 95 12.39 -3.32 -0.41
N SER A 96 13.16 -3.61 0.63
CA SER A 96 14.61 -3.31 0.72
C SER A 96 15.48 -4.04 -0.30
N LEU A 97 14.96 -5.09 -0.96
CA LEU A 97 15.66 -5.74 -2.09
C LEU A 97 15.78 -4.82 -3.31
N ALA A 98 14.86 -3.86 -3.46
CA ALA A 98 14.92 -2.89 -4.55
C ALA A 98 15.89 -1.75 -4.20
N PRO A 99 16.79 -1.34 -5.12
CA PRO A 99 17.72 -0.23 -4.89
C PRO A 99 17.06 1.16 -5.00
N PHE A 100 15.75 1.22 -5.26
CA PHE A 100 14.95 2.43 -5.40
C PHE A 100 13.74 2.39 -4.45
N SER A 101 13.09 3.54 -4.24
CA SER A 101 11.87 3.66 -3.43
C SER A 101 10.70 2.89 -4.04
N VAL A 102 10.29 1.78 -3.40
CA VAL A 102 9.11 1.02 -3.83
C VAL A 102 7.83 1.82 -3.57
N ALA A 103 7.81 2.63 -2.51
CA ALA A 103 6.76 3.58 -2.19
C ALA A 103 6.47 4.52 -3.37
N GLU A 104 7.50 5.16 -3.89
CA GLU A 104 7.38 6.10 -4.99
C GLU A 104 6.91 5.42 -6.29
N ALA A 105 7.46 4.24 -6.59
CA ALA A 105 7.01 3.44 -7.71
C ALA A 105 5.53 3.04 -7.56
N ALA A 106 5.10 2.67 -6.35
CA ALA A 106 3.71 2.33 -6.05
C ALA A 106 2.78 3.55 -6.20
N VAL A 107 3.20 4.73 -5.77
CA VAL A 107 2.45 5.98 -5.97
C VAL A 107 2.31 6.30 -7.45
N CYS A 108 3.38 6.19 -8.24
CA CYS A 108 3.34 6.41 -9.70
C CYS A 108 2.39 5.43 -10.38
N ALA A 109 2.48 4.13 -10.05
CA ALA A 109 1.60 3.10 -10.56
C ALA A 109 0.14 3.34 -10.18
N PHE A 110 -0.11 3.77 -8.95
CA PHE A 110 -1.45 4.13 -8.46
C PHE A 110 -2.04 5.30 -9.24
N LEU A 111 -1.28 6.37 -9.44
CA LEU A 111 -1.74 7.55 -10.21
C LEU A 111 -2.01 7.19 -11.67
N ALA A 112 -1.12 6.43 -12.32
CA ALA A 112 -1.33 5.95 -13.68
C ALA A 112 -2.59 5.08 -13.80
N ALA A 113 -2.80 4.16 -12.86
CA ALA A 113 -4.00 3.34 -12.79
C ALA A 113 -5.27 4.19 -12.58
N ALA A 114 -5.22 5.16 -11.67
CA ALA A 114 -6.34 6.07 -11.40
C ALA A 114 -6.76 6.83 -12.66
N VAL A 115 -5.79 7.42 -13.38
CA VAL A 115 -6.04 8.11 -14.65
C VAL A 115 -6.63 7.15 -15.69
N PHE A 116 -6.03 5.97 -15.88
CA PHE A 116 -6.54 4.97 -16.81
C PHE A 116 -7.99 4.55 -16.51
N PHE A 117 -8.31 4.25 -15.25
CA PHE A 117 -9.66 3.85 -14.85
C PHE A 117 -10.67 5.00 -14.93
N ALA A 118 -10.26 6.23 -14.65
CA ALA A 118 -11.09 7.43 -14.82
C ALA A 118 -11.43 7.66 -16.31
N LEU A 119 -10.45 7.59 -17.20
CA LEU A 119 -10.67 7.70 -18.65
C LEU A 119 -11.57 6.58 -19.18
N ARG A 120 -11.31 5.34 -18.76
CA ARG A 120 -12.14 4.17 -19.10
C ARG A 120 -13.58 4.33 -18.59
N PHE A 121 -13.77 4.95 -17.43
CA PHE A 121 -15.08 5.28 -16.89
C PHE A 121 -15.78 6.35 -17.75
N ALA A 122 -15.10 7.45 -18.05
CA ALA A 122 -15.62 8.53 -18.89
C ALA A 122 -16.08 8.02 -20.27
N VAL A 123 -15.23 7.24 -20.95
CA VAL A 123 -15.58 6.64 -22.26
C VAL A 123 -16.83 5.77 -22.17
N ARG A 124 -16.98 4.98 -21.10
CA ARG A 124 -18.18 4.14 -20.92
C ARG A 124 -19.43 4.95 -20.64
N MET A 125 -19.33 6.05 -19.92
CA MET A 125 -20.45 6.95 -19.65
C MET A 125 -20.99 7.58 -20.94
N VAL A 126 -20.09 7.93 -21.87
CA VAL A 126 -20.46 8.45 -23.19
C VAL A 126 -21.05 7.36 -24.08
N ARG A 127 -20.39 6.20 -24.19
CA ARG A 127 -20.77 5.14 -25.14
C ARG A 127 -21.98 4.30 -24.74
N ARG A 128 -22.33 4.19 -23.45
CA ARG A 128 -23.43 3.33 -22.97
C ARG A 128 -24.69 4.12 -22.60
N LYS A 129 -25.34 4.70 -23.61
CA LYS A 129 -26.66 5.34 -23.46
C LYS A 129 -27.67 4.33 -22.87
N GLY A 130 -28.40 4.73 -21.82
CA GLY A 130 -29.36 3.87 -21.10
C GLY A 130 -28.81 2.96 -20.00
N ARG A 131 -27.48 2.82 -19.84
CA ARG A 131 -26.85 2.04 -18.73
C ARG A 131 -25.92 2.88 -17.85
N ARG A 132 -26.07 4.21 -17.89
CA ARG A 132 -25.21 5.16 -17.17
C ARG A 132 -25.28 4.97 -15.66
N ALA A 133 -26.48 4.92 -15.08
CA ALA A 133 -26.67 4.71 -13.64
C ALA A 133 -26.00 3.41 -13.15
N ALA A 134 -26.23 2.29 -13.84
CA ALA A 134 -25.58 1.02 -13.49
C ALA A 134 -24.05 1.04 -13.68
N THR A 135 -23.54 1.79 -14.65
CA THR A 135 -22.09 1.95 -14.87
C THR A 135 -21.46 2.81 -13.77
N ALA A 136 -22.09 3.92 -13.41
CA ALA A 136 -21.69 4.79 -12.30
C ALA A 136 -21.72 4.04 -10.96
N GLY A 137 -22.82 3.34 -10.65
CA GLY A 137 -22.93 2.55 -9.42
C GLY A 137 -21.85 1.47 -9.30
N ARG A 138 -21.49 0.80 -10.41
CA ARG A 138 -20.38 -0.19 -10.40
C ARG A 138 -19.01 0.46 -10.20
N PHE A 139 -18.79 1.65 -10.75
CA PHE A 139 -17.56 2.40 -10.57
C PHE A 139 -17.42 2.90 -9.14
N LEU A 140 -18.47 3.53 -8.59
CA LEU A 140 -18.51 3.96 -7.20
C LEU A 140 -18.32 2.79 -6.24
N LEU A 141 -18.94 1.63 -6.50
CA LEU A 141 -18.70 0.43 -5.71
C LEU A 141 -17.24 -0.03 -5.78
N ASN A 142 -16.57 0.06 -6.93
CA ASN A 142 -15.15 -0.27 -7.02
C ASN A 142 -14.29 0.70 -6.19
N VAL A 143 -14.58 2.00 -6.29
CA VAL A 143 -13.88 3.02 -5.52
C VAL A 143 -14.09 2.81 -4.02
N ALA A 144 -15.32 2.54 -3.59
CA ALA A 144 -15.63 2.23 -2.19
C ALA A 144 -14.93 0.97 -1.70
N CYS A 145 -14.90 -0.12 -2.49
CA CYS A 145 -14.13 -1.31 -2.14
C CYS A 145 -12.63 -1.03 -2.03
N LEU A 146 -12.06 -0.27 -2.98
CA LEU A 146 -10.64 0.09 -2.95
C LEU A 146 -10.31 0.95 -1.73
N ALA A 147 -11.13 1.97 -1.45
CA ALA A 147 -10.95 2.83 -0.29
C ALA A 147 -11.07 2.05 1.04
N GLY A 148 -11.98 1.07 1.12
CA GLY A 148 -12.07 0.17 2.28
C GLY A 148 -10.82 -0.67 2.47
N VAL A 149 -10.23 -1.20 1.38
CA VAL A 149 -8.96 -1.93 1.43
C VAL A 149 -7.81 -1.03 1.88
N VAL A 150 -7.69 0.16 1.29
CA VAL A 150 -6.63 1.13 1.63
C VAL A 150 -6.74 1.55 3.10
N LEU A 151 -7.95 1.85 3.57
CA LEU A 151 -8.20 2.20 4.98
C LEU A 151 -7.79 1.07 5.92
N PHE A 152 -8.19 -0.17 5.62
CA PHE A 152 -7.86 -1.31 6.46
C PHE A 152 -6.36 -1.60 6.50
N LEU A 153 -5.70 -1.56 5.34
CA LEU A 153 -4.25 -1.68 5.27
C LEU A 153 -3.56 -0.56 6.06
N PHE A 154 -4.05 0.68 5.97
CA PHE A 154 -3.54 1.79 6.76
C PHE A 154 -3.75 1.56 8.27
N THR A 155 -4.93 1.08 8.69
CA THR A 155 -5.21 0.77 10.10
C THR A 155 -4.23 -0.26 10.65
N LEU A 156 -3.96 -1.33 9.91
CA LEU A 156 -2.99 -2.36 10.31
C LEU A 156 -1.54 -1.86 10.27
N ALA A 157 -1.16 -1.13 9.21
CA ALA A 157 0.22 -0.73 8.99
C ALA A 157 0.64 0.52 9.77
N CYS A 158 -0.30 1.30 10.31
CA CYS A 158 0.02 2.56 10.96
C CYS A 158 -1.04 2.99 11.98
N GLY A 159 -2.33 2.90 11.63
CA GLY A 159 -3.43 3.45 12.42
C GLY A 159 -3.47 3.00 13.89
N ILE A 160 -3.26 1.71 14.15
CA ILE A 160 -3.22 1.17 15.52
C ILE A 160 -2.06 1.76 16.34
N ASN A 161 -0.92 2.04 15.70
CA ASN A 161 0.28 2.53 16.39
C ASN A 161 0.13 3.95 16.95
N TYR A 162 -0.85 4.74 16.48
CA TYR A 162 -1.14 6.05 17.06
C TYR A 162 -1.71 6.00 18.48
N SER A 163 -2.20 4.85 18.92
CA SER A 163 -2.76 4.68 20.27
C SER A 163 -1.78 4.08 21.27
N ARG A 164 -0.50 4.00 20.88
CA ARG A 164 0.59 3.50 21.72
C ARG A 164 0.96 4.45 22.84
N TYR A 165 1.73 3.95 23.80
CA TYR A 165 2.33 4.79 24.82
C TYR A 165 3.36 5.74 24.23
N PRO A 166 3.42 7.00 24.70
CA PRO A 166 4.47 7.92 24.29
C PRO A 166 5.85 7.33 24.61
N PHE A 167 6.82 7.59 23.74
CA PHE A 167 8.22 7.15 23.91
C PHE A 167 8.75 7.46 25.32
N ALA A 168 8.48 8.66 25.84
CA ALA A 168 8.90 9.07 27.18
C ALA A 168 8.41 8.13 28.28
N ARG A 169 7.16 7.64 28.20
CA ARG A 169 6.63 6.66 29.16
C ARG A 169 7.37 5.34 29.04
N THR A 170 7.54 4.87 27.82
CA THR A 170 8.17 3.57 27.53
C THR A 170 9.64 3.53 27.95
N CYS A 171 10.33 4.64 27.84
CA CYS A 171 11.75 4.77 28.18
C CYS A 171 12.00 5.33 29.59
N GLY A 172 10.96 5.48 30.41
CA GLY A 172 11.10 5.99 31.79
C GLY A 172 11.57 7.44 31.88
N LEU A 173 11.39 8.23 30.83
CA LEU A 173 11.74 9.65 30.80
C LEU A 173 10.72 10.47 31.58
N LYS A 174 11.19 11.22 32.56
CA LYS A 174 10.34 12.13 33.35
C LYS A 174 10.02 13.38 32.53
N VAL A 175 8.77 13.50 32.09
CA VAL A 175 8.26 14.71 31.44
C VAL A 175 7.82 15.70 32.51
N GLN A 176 8.49 16.86 32.58
CA GLN A 176 8.18 17.93 33.53
C GLN A 176 8.37 19.29 32.86
N PRO A 177 7.72 20.36 33.36
CA PRO A 177 7.96 21.72 32.86
C PRO A 177 9.44 22.11 32.99
N SER A 178 9.99 22.73 31.94
CA SER A 178 11.33 23.31 31.97
C SER A 178 11.27 24.79 32.31
N SER A 179 12.22 25.26 33.11
CA SER A 179 12.35 26.68 33.42
C SER A 179 12.93 27.47 32.24
N LYS A 180 12.68 28.79 32.21
CA LYS A 180 13.31 29.69 31.24
C LYS A 180 14.83 29.66 31.31
N ALA A 181 15.39 29.48 32.51
CA ALA A 181 16.83 29.42 32.73
C ALA A 181 17.43 28.15 32.09
N GLU A 182 16.83 26.98 32.30
CA GLU A 182 17.23 25.73 31.66
C GLU A 182 17.13 25.81 30.14
N LEU A 183 16.04 26.36 29.61
CA LEU A 183 15.89 26.56 28.16
C LEU A 183 16.99 27.47 27.60
N THR A 184 17.29 28.57 28.30
CA THR A 184 18.36 29.50 27.89
C THR A 184 19.73 28.82 27.89
N ALA A 185 20.02 28.01 28.93
CA ALA A 185 21.26 27.26 29.03
C ALA A 185 21.38 26.22 27.91
N LEU A 186 20.30 25.49 27.60
CA LEU A 186 20.25 24.53 26.51
C LEU A 186 20.52 25.21 25.16
N CYS A 187 19.85 26.33 24.87
CA CYS A 187 20.07 27.07 23.63
C CYS A 187 21.52 27.53 23.47
N ARG A 188 22.16 28.02 24.56
CA ARG A 188 23.59 28.40 24.53
C ARG A 188 24.49 27.20 24.30
N SER A 189 24.20 26.07 24.95
CA SER A 189 24.95 24.83 24.75
C SER A 189 24.86 24.36 23.30
N LEU A 190 23.65 24.27 22.74
CA LEU A 190 23.44 23.84 21.36
C LEU A 190 24.07 24.80 20.34
N ALA A 191 24.02 26.11 20.57
CA ALA A 191 24.71 27.09 19.73
C ALA A 191 26.23 26.89 19.77
N GLY A 192 26.79 26.72 20.96
CA GLY A 192 28.22 26.41 21.12
C GLY A 192 28.61 25.07 20.49
N ASP A 193 27.74 24.06 20.53
CA ASP A 193 27.98 22.76 19.91
C ASP A 193 27.99 22.90 18.38
N ALA A 194 27.03 23.65 17.82
CA ALA A 194 26.98 23.94 16.39
C ALA A 194 28.24 24.69 15.92
N ASP A 195 28.69 25.71 16.65
CA ASP A 195 29.92 26.46 16.32
C ASP A 195 31.16 25.56 16.35
N ARG A 196 31.27 24.69 17.36
CA ARG A 196 32.39 23.73 17.45
C ARG A 196 32.34 22.71 16.32
N GLN A 197 31.18 22.12 16.05
CA GLN A 197 31.03 21.13 14.98
C GLN A 197 31.21 21.72 13.58
N ARG A 198 30.96 23.03 13.41
CA ARG A 198 31.21 23.72 12.14
C ARG A 198 32.67 23.67 11.71
N THR A 199 33.58 23.69 12.68
CA THR A 199 35.03 23.70 12.47
C THR A 199 35.49 22.29 12.04
N GLY A 200 35.60 22.08 10.73
CA GLY A 200 36.02 20.79 10.15
C GLY A 200 35.04 20.21 9.14
N LEU A 201 33.86 20.80 8.96
CA LEU A 201 32.93 20.38 7.92
C LEU A 201 33.37 20.88 6.55
N LYS A 202 33.25 20.01 5.54
CA LYS A 202 33.40 20.36 4.14
C LYS A 202 32.34 21.37 3.71
N THR A 203 32.72 22.35 2.90
CA THR A 203 31.82 23.39 2.42
C THR A 203 32.07 23.75 0.97
N ASP A 204 31.03 24.23 0.31
CA ASP A 204 31.13 24.84 -1.02
C ASP A 204 31.77 26.24 -0.97
N ALA A 205 31.90 26.88 -2.15
CA ALA A 205 32.44 28.23 -2.30
C ALA A 205 31.60 29.34 -1.61
N ARG A 206 30.36 29.02 -1.21
CA ARG A 206 29.44 29.92 -0.48
C ARG A 206 29.37 29.59 1.01
N SER A 207 30.27 28.74 1.51
CA SER A 207 30.30 28.28 2.90
C SER A 207 29.06 27.47 3.32
N VAL A 208 28.34 26.88 2.37
CA VAL A 208 27.26 25.91 2.63
C VAL A 208 27.90 24.55 2.89
N MET A 209 27.44 23.84 3.92
CA MET A 209 27.94 22.50 4.25
C MET A 209 27.62 21.50 3.13
N GLU A 210 28.62 20.70 2.77
CA GLU A 210 28.48 19.57 1.86
C GLU A 210 28.70 18.27 2.62
N LEU A 211 27.90 17.24 2.34
CA LEU A 211 28.19 15.90 2.84
C LEU A 211 29.52 15.41 2.28
N ASP A 212 30.28 14.74 3.14
CA ASP A 212 31.55 14.11 2.83
C ASP A 212 31.39 12.70 2.23
N THR A 213 30.18 12.17 2.27
CA THR A 213 29.82 10.80 1.88
C THR A 213 28.70 10.79 0.86
N ASP A 214 28.62 9.70 0.10
CA ASP A 214 27.50 9.49 -0.82
C ASP A 214 26.23 9.05 -0.07
N PHE A 215 25.08 9.20 -0.72
CA PHE A 215 23.79 8.87 -0.11
C PHE A 215 23.74 7.42 0.43
N PRO A 216 24.16 6.37 -0.31
CA PRO A 216 24.16 5.01 0.22
C PRO A 216 25.03 4.82 1.47
N GLN A 217 26.19 5.48 1.55
CA GLN A 217 27.04 5.42 2.73
C GLN A 217 26.39 6.13 3.91
N THR A 218 25.88 7.36 3.74
CA THR A 218 25.17 8.09 4.79
C THR A 218 23.94 7.29 5.28
N ALA A 219 23.18 6.69 4.37
CA ALA A 219 22.00 5.87 4.68
C ALA A 219 22.35 4.64 5.53
N ARG A 220 23.44 3.94 5.20
CA ARG A 220 23.95 2.81 6.01
C ARG A 220 24.45 3.26 7.37
N THR A 221 25.10 4.42 7.46
CA THR A 221 25.54 4.99 8.73
C THR A 221 24.35 5.33 9.62
N ALA A 222 23.32 6.00 9.09
CA ALA A 222 22.09 6.30 9.82
C ALA A 222 21.36 5.01 10.27
N GLN A 223 21.26 4.01 9.40
CA GLN A 223 20.69 2.70 9.74
C GLN A 223 21.42 2.06 10.93
N LYS A 224 22.75 1.95 10.86
CA LYS A 224 23.56 1.37 11.95
C LYS A 224 23.46 2.14 13.25
N ALA A 225 23.44 3.47 13.19
CA ALA A 225 23.28 4.33 14.36
C ALA A 225 21.93 4.07 15.05
N LEU A 226 20.84 3.99 14.28
CA LEU A 226 19.51 3.68 14.81
C LEU A 226 19.39 2.23 15.32
N ASP A 227 20.06 1.27 14.68
CA ASP A 227 20.08 -0.12 15.13
C ASP A 227 20.84 -0.26 16.46
N ALA A 228 21.91 0.50 16.67
CA ALA A 228 22.67 0.48 17.92
C ALA A 228 21.85 0.99 19.12
N LEU A 229 20.89 1.88 18.90
CA LEU A 229 20.01 2.38 19.97
C LEU A 229 19.09 1.31 20.58
N GLU A 230 18.93 0.15 19.95
CA GLU A 230 18.17 -0.96 20.54
C GLU A 230 18.76 -1.40 21.89
N ALA A 231 20.08 -1.26 22.08
CA ALA A 231 20.75 -1.62 23.33
C ALA A 231 20.32 -0.74 24.51
N ASP A 232 20.17 0.57 24.28
CA ASP A 232 19.76 1.53 25.30
C ASP A 232 18.22 1.65 25.40
N TYR A 233 17.55 1.49 24.26
CA TYR A 233 16.11 1.62 24.09
C TYR A 233 15.55 0.41 23.34
N PRO A 234 15.19 -0.69 24.02
CA PRO A 234 14.70 -1.93 23.40
C PRO A 234 13.43 -1.78 22.53
N LEU A 235 12.72 -0.64 22.66
CA LEU A 235 11.62 -0.26 21.78
C LEU A 235 12.10 0.01 20.34
N LEU A 236 13.29 0.60 20.19
CA LEU A 236 13.89 1.02 18.92
C LEU A 236 14.55 -0.16 18.20
N ARG A 237 13.76 -1.20 17.93
CA ARG A 237 14.24 -2.48 17.41
C ARG A 237 15.01 -2.34 16.09
N SER A 238 16.12 -3.05 15.99
CA SER A 238 16.90 -3.14 14.77
C SER A 238 16.24 -4.02 13.69
N GLY A 239 16.85 -4.02 12.51
CA GLY A 239 16.55 -4.97 11.43
C GLY A 239 15.68 -4.42 10.31
N TYR A 240 15.57 -3.10 10.19
CA TYR A 240 14.98 -2.41 9.05
C TYR A 240 16.06 -2.01 8.04
N GLY A 241 15.73 -2.01 6.75
CA GLY A 241 16.62 -1.58 5.67
C GLY A 241 17.00 -0.10 5.73
N ALA A 242 18.10 0.24 5.05
CA ALA A 242 18.58 1.62 4.95
C ALA A 242 17.57 2.55 4.24
N PRO A 243 17.57 3.86 4.56
CA PRO A 243 16.77 4.83 3.85
C PRO A 243 17.05 4.85 2.35
N LYS A 244 16.01 5.15 1.57
CA LYS A 244 16.07 5.16 0.10
C LYS A 244 15.92 6.56 -0.46
N PRO A 245 16.65 6.88 -1.55
CA PRO A 245 16.51 8.18 -2.18
C PRO A 245 15.17 8.24 -2.94
N VAL A 246 14.51 9.38 -2.85
CA VAL A 246 13.30 9.68 -3.64
C VAL A 246 13.72 10.20 -5.02
N PHE A 247 13.20 9.63 -6.10
CA PHE A 247 13.49 10.06 -7.46
C PHE A 247 12.89 11.46 -7.75
N PHE A 248 11.65 11.70 -7.33
CA PHE A 248 10.93 12.98 -7.44
C PHE A 248 11.23 13.94 -6.28
N SER A 249 12.46 13.93 -5.77
CA SER A 249 12.93 14.77 -4.64
C SER A 249 12.58 16.26 -4.80
N ARG A 250 12.77 16.82 -6.00
CA ARG A 250 12.36 18.21 -6.32
C ARG A 250 10.87 18.50 -6.11
N ALA A 251 10.00 17.51 -6.35
CA ALA A 251 8.58 17.68 -6.09
C ALA A 251 8.30 17.72 -4.58
N LEU A 252 8.98 16.89 -3.79
CA LEU A 252 8.92 16.94 -2.33
C LEU A 252 9.44 18.27 -1.78
N SER A 253 10.55 18.79 -2.30
CA SER A 253 11.08 20.11 -1.89
C SER A 253 10.08 21.23 -2.11
N ARG A 254 9.34 21.23 -3.24
CA ARG A 254 8.27 22.21 -3.51
C ARG A 254 7.10 22.11 -2.53
N CYS A 255 6.93 20.96 -1.89
CA CYS A 255 5.93 20.72 -0.85
C CYS A 255 6.50 20.90 0.57
N ASN A 256 7.75 21.36 0.72
CA ASN A 256 8.47 21.41 2.00
C ASN A 256 8.55 20.07 2.74
N VAL A 257 8.73 18.97 1.98
CA VAL A 257 8.87 17.61 2.53
C VAL A 257 10.34 17.17 2.39
N THR A 258 11.01 16.91 3.50
CA THR A 258 12.41 16.45 3.52
C THR A 258 12.52 14.92 3.53
N GLY A 259 11.53 14.22 4.09
CA GLY A 259 11.48 12.77 4.15
C GLY A 259 10.05 12.27 4.26
N MET A 260 9.87 10.97 4.02
CA MET A 260 8.59 10.30 4.16
C MET A 260 8.77 8.80 4.46
N PHE A 261 8.33 8.41 5.65
CA PHE A 261 7.96 7.05 5.95
C PHE A 261 6.67 6.70 5.21
N PHE A 262 6.69 5.61 4.45
CA PHE A 262 5.51 5.14 3.71
C PHE A 262 4.94 3.86 4.34
N PRO A 263 3.76 3.92 4.98
CA PRO A 263 3.26 2.81 5.82
C PRO A 263 2.94 1.55 5.02
N PHE A 264 2.63 1.65 3.72
CA PHE A 264 2.29 0.48 2.91
C PHE A 264 3.50 -0.32 2.42
N THR A 265 4.68 0.30 2.35
CA THR A 265 5.93 -0.38 1.94
C THR A 265 6.94 -0.51 3.08
N PHE A 266 6.64 0.11 4.22
CA PHE A 266 7.54 0.22 5.37
C PHE A 266 8.93 0.68 4.95
N GLU A 267 9.00 1.73 4.13
CA GLU A 267 10.27 2.32 3.70
C GLU A 267 10.45 3.71 4.32
N ALA A 268 11.67 4.01 4.73
CA ALA A 268 12.14 5.36 4.99
C ALA A 268 12.62 5.96 3.66
N ASN A 269 11.93 6.98 3.15
CA ASN A 269 12.26 7.63 1.88
C ASN A 269 12.74 9.04 2.14
N VAL A 270 13.87 9.44 1.56
CA VAL A 270 14.51 10.72 1.85
C VAL A 270 14.62 11.55 0.58
N ASN A 271 14.21 12.81 0.69
CA ASN A 271 14.40 13.82 -0.33
C ASN A 271 15.89 14.16 -0.44
N THR A 272 16.47 14.02 -1.63
CA THR A 272 17.88 14.30 -1.92
C THR A 272 18.12 15.69 -2.49
N ASP A 273 17.07 16.50 -2.66
CA ASP A 273 17.10 17.88 -3.17
C ASP A 273 16.99 18.92 -2.04
N VAL A 274 17.30 18.51 -0.80
CA VAL A 274 17.36 19.37 0.40
C VAL A 274 18.81 19.70 0.75
N PRO A 275 19.09 20.73 1.57
CA PRO A 275 20.45 21.00 2.01
C PRO A 275 21.09 19.79 2.71
N ASP A 276 22.32 19.46 2.33
CA ASP A 276 23.08 18.28 2.75
C ASP A 276 23.09 18.04 4.27
N TYR A 277 23.25 19.10 5.06
CA TYR A 277 23.29 18.99 6.53
C TYR A 277 22.00 18.42 7.14
N THR A 278 20.86 18.51 6.44
CA THR A 278 19.56 18.00 6.91
C THR A 278 19.34 16.53 6.59
N ILE A 279 20.08 15.97 5.62
CA ILE A 279 19.86 14.62 5.11
C ILE A 279 20.06 13.55 6.20
N PRO A 280 21.16 13.54 7.00
CA PRO A 280 21.35 12.53 8.04
C PRO A 280 20.28 12.58 9.13
N ALA A 281 19.90 13.78 9.57
CA ALA A 281 18.84 13.96 10.55
C ALA A 281 17.48 13.46 10.02
N THR A 282 17.20 13.74 8.75
CA THR A 282 15.99 13.25 8.07
C THR A 282 16.00 11.72 7.93
N MET A 283 17.12 11.12 7.53
CA MET A 283 17.28 9.67 7.49
C MET A 283 16.95 9.02 8.84
N CYS A 284 17.50 9.55 9.93
CA CYS A 284 17.22 9.09 11.28
C CYS A 284 15.75 9.29 11.67
N HIS A 285 15.13 10.43 11.33
CA HIS A 285 13.71 10.69 11.57
C HIS A 285 12.82 9.65 10.87
N GLU A 286 13.04 9.40 9.59
CA GLU A 286 12.22 8.44 8.83
C GLU A 286 12.45 6.99 9.28
N LEU A 287 13.66 6.65 9.72
CA LEU A 287 13.96 5.36 10.32
C LEU A 287 13.24 5.16 11.67
N THR A 288 13.04 6.22 12.44
CA THR A 288 12.33 6.12 13.73
C THR A 288 10.87 5.68 13.51
N HIS A 289 10.18 6.17 12.48
CA HIS A 289 8.80 5.74 12.17
C HIS A 289 8.66 4.22 11.97
N LEU A 290 9.70 3.55 11.46
CA LEU A 290 9.72 2.09 11.28
C LEU A 290 9.74 1.33 12.61
N ARG A 291 10.25 1.96 13.67
CA ARG A 291 10.43 1.35 14.99
C ARG A 291 9.21 1.54 15.91
N GLY A 292 8.13 2.07 15.33
CA GLY A 292 6.84 2.29 15.98
C GLY A 292 6.86 3.48 16.93
#